data_AF-A0A6N6KJR0-F1
#
_entry.id   AF-A0A6N6KJR0-F1
#
_cell.length_a   1.000
_cell.length_b   1.000
_cell.length_c   1.000
_cell.angle_alpha   90.00
_cell.angle_beta   90.00
_cell.angle_gamma   90.00
#
_symmetry.space_group_name_H-M   'P 1'
#
loop_
_entity.id
_entity.type
_entity.pdbx_description
1 polymer ?
#
loop_
_entity_poly.entity_id
_entity_poly.type
_entity_poly.pdbx_seq_one_letter_code
_entity_poly.pdbx_strand_id
1 'polypeptide(L)'
;MQTIKNIFLLVALFSATTVFAQGDLPGSQVDVVKSFNARLNITEKVDVTPQLPALDTTSKRQQYNVVTKTIQVQYLPPKIKPLADRRQPLQKKYDGYIKAGAGLPISLYGEGSYNFINKKDKHRFGVDLYHYSANNNKNIENQKFSDTKGEVNGTYYFDQGFAVSGLLGYNADKVHFFGYNDLNEELGTNFTFDPTDVEQRIWTLYGNANIFNGERLALDFNYDAGVDFYILQDSYAAKERGFALKLGATKWINDAHPLSVKLVTDFTTYNVEEKSTLNNFSLIPNFTWHQDRFKVKLGVNVSTNDDNFSFFPDIEANATIIDGIVTAFIGADGELYKNNFKNLSDYNPYIESIINIQNSKYIQYYGGVKGNIQGIEYH
;
A
#
# COMPACT_ATOMS: atom_id res chain seq x y z
N MET A 1 -36.43 -36.21 -13.93
CA MET A 1 -37.85 -36.31 -13.51
C MET A 1 -37.90 -36.63 -12.02
N GLN A 2 -37.74 -35.61 -11.16
CA GLN A 2 -37.87 -35.69 -9.69
C GLN A 2 -37.69 -34.28 -9.09
N THR A 3 -38.55 -33.35 -9.48
CA THR A 3 -38.73 -32.04 -8.85
C THR A 3 -40.19 -31.67 -9.13
N ILE A 4 -40.86 -30.97 -8.22
CA ILE A 4 -42.33 -30.69 -8.18
C ILE A 4 -43.12 -31.69 -7.30
N LYS A 5 -42.59 -32.06 -6.13
CA LYS A 5 -43.42 -32.65 -5.05
C LYS A 5 -43.46 -31.85 -3.74
N ASN A 6 -42.72 -30.74 -3.63
CA ASN A 6 -42.62 -29.97 -2.37
C ASN A 6 -42.85 -28.45 -2.53
N ILE A 7 -43.62 -28.01 -3.54
CA ILE A 7 -44.05 -26.60 -3.72
C ILE A 7 -45.59 -26.54 -3.64
N PHE A 8 -46.16 -27.16 -2.61
CA PHE A 8 -47.58 -27.01 -2.27
C PHE A 8 -47.85 -27.07 -0.76
N LEU A 9 -46.79 -26.94 0.05
CA LEU A 9 -46.83 -27.05 1.51
C LEU A 9 -46.25 -25.82 2.24
N LEU A 10 -46.30 -24.64 1.59
CA LEU A 10 -45.83 -23.37 2.17
C LEU A 10 -46.64 -22.16 1.68
N VAL A 11 -47.94 -22.39 1.41
CA VAL A 11 -49.01 -21.37 1.32
C VAL A 11 -50.16 -21.76 2.27
N ALA A 12 -49.82 -22.50 3.34
CA ALA A 12 -50.71 -22.87 4.43
C ALA A 12 -50.42 -22.00 5.67
N LEU A 13 -50.23 -20.70 5.46
CA LEU A 13 -49.98 -19.72 6.52
C LEU A 13 -50.56 -18.34 6.15
N PHE A 14 -51.87 -18.32 5.87
CA PHE A 14 -52.70 -17.11 6.00
C PHE A 14 -54.11 -17.55 6.41
N SER A 15 -54.22 -17.92 7.68
CA SER A 15 -55.46 -18.27 8.34
C SER A 15 -56.37 -17.05 8.40
N ALA A 16 -57.51 -17.16 7.72
CA ALA A 16 -58.62 -16.22 7.78
C ALA A 16 -59.11 -16.01 9.21
N THR A 17 -59.16 -14.76 9.66
CA THR A 17 -59.89 -14.36 10.86
C THR A 17 -61.31 -13.95 10.46
N THR A 18 -62.29 -14.81 10.75
CA THR A 18 -63.71 -14.43 10.75
C THR A 18 -64.20 -14.19 12.18
N VAL A 19 -64.83 -13.04 12.32
CA VAL A 19 -65.77 -12.52 13.33
C VAL A 19 -66.49 -13.58 14.19
N PHE A 20 -66.57 -13.33 15.50
CA PHE A 20 -67.63 -13.84 16.38
C PHE A 20 -68.47 -12.65 16.87
N ALA A 21 -69.76 -12.65 16.50
CA ALA A 21 -70.81 -11.88 17.14
C ALA A 21 -71.38 -12.73 18.30
N GLN A 22 -71.50 -12.12 19.47
CA GLN A 22 -72.29 -12.57 20.62
C GLN A 22 -73.20 -11.38 20.93
N GLY A 23 -74.53 -11.44 20.95
CA GLY A 23 -75.43 -12.47 21.45
C GLY A 23 -76.26 -11.79 22.54
N ASP A 24 -77.49 -11.39 22.19
CA ASP A 24 -78.44 -10.59 22.99
C ASP A 24 -78.79 -11.17 24.36
N LEU A 25 -79.07 -10.29 25.33
CA LEU A 25 -79.65 -10.60 26.64
C LEU A 25 -80.68 -9.51 27.02
N PRO A 26 -81.68 -9.81 27.87
CA PRO A 26 -83.09 -9.55 27.59
C PRO A 26 -83.65 -8.26 28.18
N GLY A 27 -84.79 -7.84 27.63
CA GLY A 27 -85.58 -6.70 28.07
C GLY A 27 -86.04 -6.79 29.52
N SER A 28 -85.98 -5.65 30.19
CA SER A 28 -86.71 -5.39 31.42
C SER A 28 -87.45 -4.06 31.28
N GLN A 29 -88.76 -4.23 31.30
CA GLN A 29 -89.83 -3.26 31.39
C GLN A 29 -89.72 -2.50 32.73
N VAL A 30 -89.72 -1.17 32.71
CA VAL A 30 -89.96 -0.36 33.92
C VAL A 30 -90.95 0.75 33.61
N ASP A 31 -92.03 0.70 34.38
CA ASP A 31 -93.19 1.56 34.35
C ASP A 31 -92.91 3.01 34.78
N VAL A 32 -93.77 3.86 34.23
CA VAL A 32 -93.90 5.30 34.45
C VAL A 32 -94.44 5.58 35.84
N VAL A 33 -93.73 6.42 36.62
CA VAL A 33 -94.36 7.25 37.66
C VAL A 33 -93.91 8.70 37.48
N LYS A 34 -94.90 9.56 37.28
CA LYS A 34 -94.82 11.00 37.01
C LYS A 34 -95.02 11.75 38.33
N SER A 35 -94.09 12.60 38.73
CA SER A 35 -94.31 13.55 39.84
C SER A 35 -93.49 14.82 39.73
N PHE A 36 -93.56 15.51 38.60
CA PHE A 36 -93.41 16.98 38.60
C PHE A 36 -94.06 17.62 37.37
N ASN A 37 -94.85 18.65 37.59
CA ASN A 37 -95.61 19.38 36.58
C ASN A 37 -95.19 20.84 36.68
N ALA A 38 -94.27 21.28 35.82
CA ALA A 38 -93.92 22.69 35.67
C ALA A 38 -94.24 23.10 34.23
N ARG A 39 -95.25 23.96 34.08
CA ARG A 39 -95.64 24.54 32.79
C ARG A 39 -94.57 25.53 32.35
N LEU A 40 -94.16 25.45 31.09
CA LEU A 40 -93.30 26.44 30.45
C LEU A 40 -94.13 27.72 30.23
N ASN A 41 -93.61 28.87 30.69
CA ASN A 41 -94.21 30.17 30.44
C ASN A 41 -94.13 30.52 28.94
N ILE A 42 -95.17 31.16 28.44
CA ILE A 42 -95.26 31.67 27.07
C ILE A 42 -94.17 32.74 26.88
N THR A 43 -93.31 32.55 25.88
CA THR A 43 -92.24 33.50 25.53
C THR A 43 -92.78 34.54 24.55
N GLU A 44 -92.71 35.81 24.93
CA GLU A 44 -92.94 36.92 23.99
C GLU A 44 -91.72 37.08 23.07
N LYS A 45 -91.95 37.07 21.76
CA LYS A 45 -90.94 37.43 20.77
C LYS A 45 -90.78 38.95 20.77
N VAL A 46 -89.59 39.43 21.12
CA VAL A 46 -89.22 40.85 21.05
C VAL A 46 -89.01 41.22 19.58
N ASP A 47 -89.85 42.10 19.06
CA ASP A 47 -89.75 42.63 17.70
C ASP A 47 -88.80 43.84 17.70
N VAL A 48 -87.52 43.60 17.42
CA VAL A 48 -86.49 44.65 17.38
C VAL A 48 -86.37 45.19 15.96
N THR A 49 -86.80 46.43 15.74
CA THR A 49 -86.56 47.14 14.49
C THR A 49 -85.12 47.67 14.50
N PRO A 50 -84.26 47.28 13.54
CA PRO A 50 -82.88 47.75 13.53
C PRO A 50 -82.85 49.23 13.12
N GLN A 51 -82.36 50.09 14.00
CA GLN A 51 -81.93 51.44 13.63
C GLN A 51 -80.43 51.45 13.37
N LEU A 52 -80.04 52.06 12.25
CA LEU A 52 -78.63 52.26 11.92
C LEU A 52 -78.01 53.20 12.96
N PRO A 53 -76.80 52.89 13.47
CA PRO A 53 -76.09 53.80 14.34
C PRO A 53 -75.74 55.09 13.58
N ALA A 54 -75.61 56.20 14.32
CA ALA A 54 -75.27 57.49 13.74
C ALA A 54 -73.92 57.43 13.01
N LEU A 55 -73.84 58.08 11.85
CA LEU A 55 -72.65 58.08 11.01
C LEU A 55 -71.50 58.82 11.71
N ASP A 56 -70.44 58.08 12.09
CA ASP A 56 -69.25 58.65 12.70
C ASP A 56 -68.45 59.43 11.67
N THR A 57 -68.43 60.76 11.82
CA THR A 57 -67.71 61.70 10.94
C THR A 57 -66.37 62.14 11.54
N THR A 58 -65.88 61.47 12.60
CA THR A 58 -64.61 61.84 13.23
C THR A 58 -63.41 61.46 12.35
N SER A 59 -62.87 62.46 11.66
CA SER A 59 -61.59 62.36 10.96
C SER A 59 -60.43 62.46 11.95
N LYS A 60 -59.77 61.34 12.26
CA LYS A 60 -58.54 61.34 13.07
C LYS A 60 -57.32 61.54 12.17
N ARG A 61 -56.57 62.62 12.41
CA ARG A 61 -55.30 62.89 11.72
C ARG A 61 -54.24 61.90 12.22
N GLN A 62 -53.89 60.92 11.40
CA GLN A 62 -52.89 59.91 11.73
C GLN A 62 -51.49 60.51 11.52
N GLN A 63 -50.70 60.66 12.58
CA GLN A 63 -49.28 60.99 12.48
C GLN A 63 -48.47 59.71 12.30
N TYR A 64 -47.88 59.55 11.11
CA TYR A 64 -47.08 58.39 10.76
C TYR A 64 -45.60 58.69 11.07
N ASN A 65 -45.08 58.13 12.15
CA ASN A 65 -43.66 58.23 12.48
C ASN A 65 -42.95 56.93 12.09
N VAL A 66 -42.23 56.97 10.96
CA VAL A 66 -41.46 55.82 10.49
C VAL A 66 -40.13 55.78 11.24
N VAL A 67 -40.01 54.86 12.19
CA VAL A 67 -38.75 54.64 12.91
C VAL A 67 -37.77 53.95 11.95
N THR A 68 -36.79 54.70 11.45
CA THR A 68 -35.78 54.17 10.55
C THR A 68 -34.83 53.28 11.34
N LYS A 69 -34.84 51.98 11.05
CA LYS A 69 -33.97 51.00 11.71
C LYS A 69 -32.89 50.57 10.72
N THR A 70 -31.67 51.03 10.94
CA THR A 70 -30.52 50.62 10.12
C THR A 70 -30.08 49.22 10.53
N ILE A 71 -30.28 48.25 9.65
CA ILE A 71 -29.81 46.88 9.86
C ILE A 71 -28.37 46.83 9.37
N GLN A 72 -27.42 46.58 10.29
CA GLN A 72 -26.03 46.33 9.90
C GLN A 72 -25.93 44.93 9.29
N VAL A 73 -25.92 44.87 7.96
CA VAL A 73 -25.71 43.62 7.22
C VAL A 73 -24.22 43.34 7.18
N GLN A 74 -23.77 42.31 7.90
CA GLN A 74 -22.39 41.85 7.81
C GLN A 74 -22.24 40.93 6.61
N TYR A 75 -21.56 41.39 5.57
CA TYR A 75 -21.19 40.56 4.41
C TYR A 75 -20.03 39.65 4.81
N LEU A 76 -20.35 38.44 5.27
CA LEU A 76 -19.34 37.41 5.49
C LEU A 76 -18.75 37.01 4.12
N PRO A 77 -17.41 36.92 3.99
CA PRO A 77 -16.79 36.52 2.74
C PRO A 77 -17.32 35.15 2.31
N PRO A 78 -17.62 34.95 1.02
CA PRO A 78 -18.14 33.68 0.53
C PRO A 78 -17.14 32.57 0.80
N LYS A 79 -17.57 31.51 1.50
CA LYS A 79 -16.78 30.28 1.66
C LYS A 79 -16.66 29.58 0.31
N ILE A 80 -15.54 29.77 -0.37
CA ILE A 80 -15.18 28.98 -1.55
C ILE A 80 -14.95 27.54 -1.07
N LYS A 81 -15.81 26.61 -1.50
CA LYS A 81 -15.57 25.18 -1.28
C LYS A 81 -14.56 24.71 -2.32
N PRO A 82 -13.50 23.97 -1.93
CA PRO A 82 -12.57 23.40 -2.90
C PRO A 82 -13.35 22.50 -3.86
N LEU A 83 -13.09 22.65 -5.17
CA LEU A 83 -13.62 21.75 -6.17
C LEU A 83 -13.06 20.37 -5.85
N ALA A 84 -13.94 19.41 -5.53
CA ALA A 84 -13.52 18.05 -5.29
C ALA A 84 -12.90 17.51 -6.59
N ASP A 85 -11.61 17.20 -6.54
CA ASP A 85 -10.93 16.58 -7.66
C ASP A 85 -11.67 15.27 -8.01
N ARG A 86 -12.01 15.11 -9.29
CA ARG A 86 -12.69 13.90 -9.72
C ARG A 86 -11.64 12.81 -9.69
N ARG A 87 -11.74 11.91 -8.69
CA ARG A 87 -10.93 10.70 -8.64
C ARG A 87 -10.95 10.08 -10.03
N GLN A 88 -9.78 10.05 -10.68
CA GLN A 88 -9.63 9.38 -11.95
C GLN A 88 -10.19 7.97 -11.77
N PRO A 89 -10.97 7.45 -12.74
CA PRO A 89 -11.48 6.10 -12.64
C PRO A 89 -10.29 5.17 -12.41
N LEU A 90 -10.40 4.30 -11.41
CA LEU A 90 -9.36 3.32 -11.10
C LEU A 90 -8.95 2.64 -12.41
N GLN A 91 -7.67 2.73 -12.76
CA GLN A 91 -7.17 2.11 -13.97
C GLN A 91 -7.53 0.62 -13.93
N LYS A 92 -7.93 0.07 -15.09
CA LYS A 92 -8.26 -1.35 -15.18
C LYS A 92 -7.02 -2.16 -14.79
N LYS A 93 -7.11 -2.87 -13.67
CA LYS A 93 -6.07 -3.81 -13.23
C LYS A 93 -6.19 -5.07 -14.08
N TYR A 94 -5.12 -5.38 -14.81
CA TYR A 94 -4.97 -6.64 -15.51
C TYR A 94 -4.17 -7.60 -14.64
N ASP A 95 -4.51 -8.88 -14.69
CA ASP A 95 -3.86 -9.92 -13.88
C ASP A 95 -2.47 -10.28 -14.42
N GLY A 96 -2.18 -9.96 -15.68
CA GLY A 96 -0.87 -10.14 -16.28
C GLY A 96 -0.65 -9.28 -17.50
N TYR A 97 0.58 -9.30 -18.00
CA TYR A 97 0.98 -8.65 -19.24
C TYR A 97 2.03 -9.48 -19.96
N ILE A 98 2.16 -9.22 -21.26
CA ILE A 98 3.27 -9.70 -22.08
C ILE A 98 3.78 -8.54 -22.93
N LYS A 99 5.09 -8.38 -22.99
CA LYS A 99 5.79 -7.43 -23.86
C LYS A 99 6.79 -8.22 -24.70
N ALA A 100 6.89 -7.85 -25.97
CA ALA A 100 7.89 -8.39 -26.87
C ALA A 100 8.46 -7.24 -27.70
N GLY A 101 9.75 -7.31 -27.99
CA GLY A 101 10.47 -6.29 -28.73
C GLY A 101 11.61 -6.90 -29.53
N ALA A 102 11.94 -6.26 -30.64
CA ALA A 102 13.11 -6.57 -31.43
C ALA A 102 13.72 -5.26 -31.94
N GLY A 103 15.05 -5.19 -32.03
CA GLY A 103 15.75 -3.95 -32.36
C GLY A 103 17.08 -4.16 -33.07
N LEU A 104 17.80 -3.05 -33.25
CA LEU A 104 19.16 -2.99 -33.79
C LEU A 104 20.12 -2.53 -32.67
N PRO A 105 21.30 -3.18 -32.49
CA PRO A 105 21.77 -4.40 -33.17
C PRO A 105 20.84 -5.58 -32.89
N ILE A 106 20.99 -6.71 -33.61
CA ILE A 106 19.99 -7.81 -33.59
C ILE A 106 19.70 -8.20 -32.14
N SER A 107 18.51 -7.81 -31.68
CA SER A 107 18.12 -7.92 -30.29
C SER A 107 16.71 -8.47 -30.19
N LEU A 108 16.51 -9.27 -29.16
CA LEU A 108 15.26 -9.93 -28.85
C LEU A 108 14.94 -9.66 -27.38
N TYR A 109 13.76 -9.12 -27.15
CA TYR A 109 13.24 -8.78 -25.83
C TYR A 109 11.89 -9.47 -25.63
N GLY A 110 11.71 -10.10 -24.49
CA GLY A 110 10.46 -10.68 -24.04
C GLY A 110 10.33 -10.52 -22.54
N GLU A 111 9.19 -10.03 -22.08
CA GLU A 111 8.86 -9.93 -20.66
C GLU A 111 7.40 -10.36 -20.49
N GLY A 112 7.11 -11.17 -19.49
CA GLY A 112 5.78 -11.63 -19.19
C GLY A 112 5.60 -11.80 -17.70
N SER A 113 4.49 -11.30 -17.18
CA SER A 113 4.12 -11.45 -15.78
C SER A 113 2.66 -11.88 -15.71
N TYR A 114 2.35 -12.82 -14.84
CA TYR A 114 0.97 -13.20 -14.56
C TYR A 114 0.78 -13.47 -13.07
N ASN A 115 -0.20 -12.80 -12.50
CA ASN A 115 -0.59 -12.89 -11.10
C ASN A 115 -1.96 -13.56 -10.99
N PHE A 116 -1.96 -14.78 -10.47
CA PHE A 116 -3.14 -15.52 -10.10
C PHE A 116 -3.65 -14.98 -8.76
N ILE A 117 -4.47 -13.93 -8.83
CA ILE A 117 -5.11 -13.31 -7.67
C ILE A 117 -6.60 -13.57 -7.74
N ASN A 118 -7.09 -14.52 -6.94
CA ASN A 118 -8.52 -14.70 -6.81
C ASN A 118 -9.04 -13.79 -5.68
N LYS A 119 -9.93 -12.84 -5.99
CA LYS A 119 -10.38 -11.80 -5.03
C LYS A 119 -11.04 -12.34 -3.75
N LYS A 120 -11.45 -13.61 -3.75
CA LYS A 120 -12.06 -14.30 -2.59
C LYS A 120 -11.06 -15.18 -1.83
N ASP A 121 -9.93 -15.51 -2.43
CA ASP A 121 -9.00 -16.49 -1.87
C ASP A 121 -7.84 -15.79 -1.17
N LYS A 122 -7.41 -16.37 -0.05
CA LYS A 122 -6.30 -15.92 0.79
C LYS A 122 -4.92 -16.22 0.18
N HIS A 123 -4.88 -16.43 -1.13
CA HIS A 123 -3.72 -16.91 -1.85
C HIS A 123 -3.42 -15.98 -3.00
N ARG A 124 -2.15 -15.64 -3.17
CA ARG A 124 -1.62 -14.94 -4.32
C ARG A 124 -0.49 -15.76 -4.87
N PHE A 125 -0.46 -15.94 -6.18
CA PHE A 125 0.63 -16.62 -6.86
C PHE A 125 1.01 -15.81 -8.09
N GLY A 126 2.30 -15.59 -8.29
CA GLY A 126 2.85 -14.80 -9.38
C GLY A 126 3.91 -15.60 -10.13
N VAL A 127 3.96 -15.42 -11.45
CA VAL A 127 5.01 -15.93 -12.31
C VAL A 127 5.51 -14.78 -13.17
N ASP A 128 6.82 -14.57 -13.16
CA ASP A 128 7.50 -13.51 -13.90
C ASP A 128 8.61 -14.14 -14.74
N LEU A 129 8.63 -13.82 -16.03
CA LEU A 129 9.63 -14.29 -16.99
C LEU A 129 10.14 -13.10 -17.78
N TYR A 130 11.46 -13.04 -17.94
CA TYR A 130 12.13 -11.99 -18.67
C TYR A 130 13.29 -12.59 -19.44
N HIS A 131 13.45 -12.17 -20.69
CA HIS A 131 14.58 -12.49 -21.53
C HIS A 131 14.93 -11.29 -22.39
N TYR A 132 16.19 -10.87 -22.35
CA TYR A 132 16.71 -9.84 -23.23
C TYR A 132 18.08 -10.24 -23.75
N SER A 133 18.24 -10.25 -25.06
CA SER A 133 19.51 -10.52 -25.71
C SER A 133 19.77 -9.55 -26.84
N ALA A 134 21.05 -9.28 -27.07
CA ALA A 134 21.52 -8.51 -28.22
C ALA A 134 22.83 -9.07 -28.74
N ASN A 135 23.03 -8.97 -30.06
CA ASN A 135 24.24 -9.42 -30.73
C ASN A 135 24.72 -8.38 -31.74
N ASN A 136 25.87 -7.77 -31.46
CA ASN A 136 26.52 -6.80 -32.34
C ASN A 136 27.88 -7.30 -32.86
N ASN A 137 28.06 -8.63 -32.92
CA ASN A 137 29.33 -9.27 -33.31
C ASN A 137 29.84 -8.89 -34.71
N LYS A 138 28.99 -8.31 -35.56
CA LYS A 138 29.38 -7.83 -36.90
C LYS A 138 30.20 -6.54 -36.86
N ASN A 139 29.98 -5.70 -35.84
CA ASN A 139 30.65 -4.41 -35.69
C ASN A 139 31.83 -4.52 -34.72
N ILE A 140 31.60 -5.15 -33.57
CA ILE A 140 32.63 -5.36 -32.55
C ILE A 140 32.61 -6.84 -32.18
N GLU A 141 33.76 -7.51 -32.30
CA GLU A 141 33.91 -8.92 -31.96
C GLU A 141 33.47 -9.17 -30.51
N ASN A 142 32.69 -10.24 -30.32
CA ASN A 142 32.14 -10.64 -29.03
C ASN A 142 31.26 -9.61 -28.31
N GLN A 143 30.84 -8.52 -28.97
CA GLN A 143 29.85 -7.61 -28.39
C GLN A 143 28.44 -8.23 -28.42
N LYS A 144 28.15 -9.09 -27.46
CA LYS A 144 26.86 -9.79 -27.33
C LYS A 144 26.55 -10.13 -25.88
N PHE A 145 25.28 -10.07 -25.51
CA PHE A 145 24.82 -10.44 -24.18
C PHE A 145 23.46 -11.14 -24.21
N SER A 146 23.12 -11.80 -23.11
CA SER A 146 21.82 -12.37 -22.84
C SER A 146 21.56 -12.34 -21.35
N ASP A 147 20.43 -11.79 -20.95
CA ASP A 147 19.92 -11.76 -19.57
C ASP A 147 18.60 -12.54 -19.56
N THR A 148 18.49 -13.54 -18.70
CA THR A 148 17.29 -14.36 -18.56
C THR A 148 16.93 -14.49 -17.09
N LYS A 149 15.71 -14.08 -16.75
CA LYS A 149 15.17 -14.12 -15.39
C LYS A 149 13.87 -14.89 -15.38
N GLY A 150 13.71 -15.75 -14.38
CA GLY A 150 12.47 -16.43 -14.11
C GLY A 150 12.21 -16.45 -12.62
N GLU A 151 11.04 -16.01 -12.21
CA GLU A 151 10.65 -15.92 -10.81
C GLU A 151 9.24 -16.46 -10.61
N VAL A 152 9.07 -17.19 -9.51
CA VAL A 152 7.76 -17.58 -9.01
C VAL A 152 7.63 -17.13 -7.56
N ASN A 153 6.50 -16.55 -7.24
CA ASN A 153 6.22 -16.09 -5.88
C ASN A 153 4.83 -16.51 -5.44
N GLY A 154 4.66 -16.67 -4.13
CA GLY A 154 3.40 -17.05 -3.52
C GLY A 154 3.23 -16.38 -2.18
N THR A 155 2.02 -15.99 -1.84
CA THR A 155 1.66 -15.52 -0.50
C THR A 155 0.36 -16.17 -0.07
N TYR A 156 0.37 -16.75 1.13
CA TYR A 156 -0.79 -17.33 1.79
C TYR A 156 -1.10 -16.51 3.05
N TYR A 157 -2.34 -16.05 3.19
CA TYR A 157 -2.84 -15.40 4.40
C TYR A 157 -3.62 -16.41 5.23
N PHE A 158 -3.21 -16.64 6.48
CA PHE A 158 -3.86 -17.58 7.38
C PHE A 158 -4.97 -16.90 8.18
N ASP A 159 -6.03 -17.66 8.49
CA ASP A 159 -7.14 -17.19 9.33
C ASP A 159 -6.71 -16.81 10.75
N GLN A 160 -5.59 -17.36 11.20
CA GLN A 160 -4.97 -17.08 12.49
C GLN A 160 -4.30 -15.68 12.54
N GLY A 161 -4.32 -14.91 11.45
CA GLY A 161 -3.83 -13.53 11.40
C GLY A 161 -2.36 -13.35 10.99
N PHE A 162 -1.66 -14.43 10.63
CA PHE A 162 -0.32 -14.38 10.05
C PHE A 162 -0.34 -14.71 8.55
N ALA A 163 0.67 -14.29 7.82
CA ALA A 163 0.84 -14.57 6.41
C ALA A 163 2.23 -15.16 6.15
N VAL A 164 2.32 -16.06 5.18
CA VAL A 164 3.58 -16.64 4.73
C VAL A 164 3.76 -16.31 3.25
N SER A 165 4.90 -15.74 2.90
CA SER A 165 5.31 -15.52 1.51
C SER A 165 6.53 -16.36 1.18
N GLY A 166 6.58 -16.87 -0.04
CA GLY A 166 7.75 -17.55 -0.59
C GLY A 166 8.04 -17.04 -1.99
N LEU A 167 9.32 -17.00 -2.35
CA LEU A 167 9.81 -16.63 -3.66
C LEU A 167 10.94 -17.58 -4.04
N LEU A 168 10.96 -18.01 -5.30
CA LEU A 168 12.07 -18.72 -5.89
C LEU A 168 12.35 -18.11 -7.27
N GLY A 169 13.59 -17.71 -7.49
CA GLY A 169 14.02 -17.05 -8.72
C GLY A 169 15.33 -17.61 -9.25
N TYR A 170 15.48 -17.51 -10.56
CA TYR A 170 16.66 -17.89 -11.30
C TYR A 170 17.05 -16.74 -12.23
N ASN A 171 18.31 -16.33 -12.17
CA ASN A 171 18.90 -15.37 -13.08
C ASN A 171 20.07 -16.02 -13.84
N ALA A 172 20.17 -15.77 -15.13
CA ALA A 172 21.29 -16.15 -15.98
C ALA A 172 21.72 -14.96 -16.84
N ASP A 173 22.80 -14.32 -16.41
CA ASP A 173 23.46 -13.24 -17.12
C ASP A 173 24.63 -13.81 -17.90
N LYS A 174 24.64 -13.57 -19.21
CA LYS A 174 25.74 -13.97 -20.11
C LYS A 174 26.25 -12.75 -20.82
N VAL A 175 27.50 -12.41 -20.58
CA VAL A 175 28.24 -11.38 -21.30
C VAL A 175 29.50 -11.98 -21.91
N HIS A 176 30.13 -11.25 -22.82
CA HIS A 176 31.45 -11.62 -23.32
C HIS A 176 32.35 -10.41 -23.19
N PHE A 177 33.59 -10.60 -22.77
CA PHE A 177 34.58 -9.53 -22.80
C PHE A 177 34.83 -9.11 -24.25
N PHE A 178 34.76 -7.81 -24.52
CA PHE A 178 34.91 -7.23 -25.86
C PHE A 178 35.74 -5.94 -25.79
N GLY A 179 36.10 -5.40 -26.96
CA GLY A 179 36.87 -4.14 -27.07
C GLY A 179 38.38 -4.32 -27.22
N TYR A 180 38.88 -5.55 -27.24
CA TYR A 180 40.29 -5.84 -27.52
C TYR A 180 40.67 -5.63 -28.99
N ASN A 181 39.71 -5.60 -29.92
CA ASN A 181 39.96 -5.33 -31.33
C ASN A 181 40.42 -3.90 -31.59
N ASP A 182 40.01 -2.93 -30.77
CA ASP A 182 40.47 -1.54 -30.90
C ASP A 182 41.98 -1.45 -30.60
N LEU A 183 42.46 -2.30 -29.68
CA LEU A 183 43.90 -2.42 -29.37
C LEU A 183 44.69 -3.06 -30.52
N ASN A 184 44.07 -3.90 -31.36
CA ASN A 184 44.74 -4.49 -32.52
C ASN A 184 45.13 -3.42 -33.55
N GLU A 185 44.28 -2.42 -33.76
CA GLU A 185 44.58 -1.31 -34.67
C GLU A 185 45.69 -0.40 -34.10
N GLU A 186 45.64 -0.10 -32.80
CA GLU A 186 46.64 0.74 -32.13
C GLU A 186 48.02 0.07 -32.03
N LEU A 187 48.05 -1.23 -31.72
CA LEU A 187 49.29 -1.98 -31.49
C LEU A 187 49.80 -2.70 -32.74
N GLY A 188 49.04 -2.70 -33.85
CA GLY A 188 49.37 -3.46 -35.06
C GLY A 188 49.35 -4.97 -34.84
N THR A 189 48.58 -5.44 -33.85
CA THR A 189 48.42 -6.86 -33.50
C THR A 189 47.15 -7.43 -34.13
N ASN A 190 46.94 -8.74 -34.02
CA ASN A 190 45.71 -9.38 -34.49
C ASN A 190 45.30 -10.50 -33.53
N PHE A 191 45.14 -10.17 -32.25
CA PHE A 191 44.63 -11.12 -31.27
C PHE A 191 43.11 -11.22 -31.41
N THR A 192 42.63 -12.43 -31.64
CA THR A 192 41.21 -12.82 -31.62
C THR A 192 41.08 -13.95 -30.61
N PHE A 193 39.94 -14.00 -29.93
CA PHE A 193 39.66 -15.01 -28.92
C PHE A 193 38.45 -15.82 -29.33
N ASP A 194 38.47 -17.13 -29.03
CA ASP A 194 37.24 -17.91 -29.18
C ASP A 194 36.19 -17.31 -28.25
N PRO A 195 34.93 -17.16 -28.72
CA PRO A 195 33.85 -16.71 -27.86
C PRO A 195 33.75 -17.43 -26.52
N THR A 196 34.11 -18.72 -26.43
CA THR A 196 34.05 -19.46 -25.17
C THR A 196 35.09 -18.99 -24.15
N ASP A 197 36.22 -18.46 -24.60
CA ASP A 197 37.32 -18.04 -23.71
C ASP A 197 37.01 -16.70 -23.03
N VAL A 198 36.26 -15.85 -23.74
CA VAL A 198 35.82 -14.53 -23.27
C VAL A 198 34.38 -14.52 -22.76
N GLU A 199 33.71 -15.67 -22.70
CA GLU A 199 32.34 -15.78 -22.19
C GLU A 199 32.31 -15.80 -20.66
N GLN A 200 31.69 -14.78 -20.08
CA GLN A 200 31.31 -14.78 -18.67
C GLN A 200 29.82 -15.04 -18.54
N ARG A 201 29.48 -16.15 -17.90
CA ARG A 201 28.11 -16.53 -17.61
C ARG A 201 27.95 -16.68 -16.12
N ILE A 202 27.07 -15.89 -15.53
CA ILE A 202 26.73 -15.93 -14.12
C ILE A 202 25.32 -16.47 -14.00
N TRP A 203 25.18 -17.58 -13.30
CA TRP A 203 23.88 -18.08 -12.90
C TRP A 203 23.68 -17.87 -11.41
N THR A 204 22.48 -17.43 -11.03
CA THR A 204 22.09 -17.23 -9.64
C THR A 204 20.73 -17.88 -9.41
N LEU A 205 20.70 -18.87 -8.52
CA LEU A 205 19.46 -19.40 -7.97
C LEU A 205 19.25 -18.76 -6.60
N TYR A 206 18.12 -18.10 -6.38
CA TYR A 206 17.82 -17.43 -5.12
C TYR A 206 16.41 -17.74 -4.66
N GLY A 207 16.20 -17.68 -3.36
CA GLY A 207 14.89 -17.86 -2.77
C GLY A 207 14.76 -17.12 -1.46
N ASN A 208 13.52 -16.80 -1.14
CA ASN A 208 13.16 -16.16 0.12
C ASN A 208 11.90 -16.83 0.68
N ALA A 209 11.83 -16.91 2.01
CA ALA A 209 10.62 -17.24 2.73
C ALA A 209 10.44 -16.29 3.90
N ASN A 210 9.26 -15.68 4.01
CA ASN A 210 8.91 -14.80 5.13
C ASN A 210 7.62 -15.23 5.81
N ILE A 211 7.55 -15.03 7.11
CA ILE A 211 6.34 -15.04 7.91
C ILE A 211 6.16 -13.66 8.55
N PHE A 212 4.95 -13.11 8.48
CA PHE A 212 4.66 -11.77 8.97
C PHE A 212 3.20 -11.64 9.38
N ASN A 213 2.83 -10.54 10.04
CA ASN A 213 1.44 -10.24 10.37
C ASN A 213 0.58 -10.07 9.10
N GLY A 214 -0.44 -10.91 8.93
CA GLY A 214 -1.44 -10.76 7.87
C GLY A 214 -2.55 -9.77 8.25
N GLU A 215 -2.78 -9.57 9.55
CA GLU A 215 -3.79 -8.65 10.08
C GLU A 215 -3.24 -7.86 11.29
N ARG A 216 -3.92 -6.76 11.63
CA ARG A 216 -3.57 -5.96 12.82
C ARG A 216 -3.92 -6.77 14.08
N LEU A 217 -2.90 -7.08 14.90
CA LEU A 217 -3.09 -7.76 16.17
C LEU A 217 -3.69 -6.80 17.21
N ALA A 218 -4.50 -7.34 18.13
CA ALA A 218 -5.14 -6.58 19.21
C ALA A 218 -4.15 -5.93 20.21
N LEU A 219 -2.88 -6.36 20.21
CA LEU A 219 -1.82 -5.81 21.05
C LEU A 219 -0.98 -4.73 20.34
N ASP A 220 -1.37 -4.34 19.12
CA ASP A 220 -0.64 -3.40 18.25
C ASP A 220 0.85 -3.75 18.10
N PHE A 221 1.08 -5.05 17.97
CA PHE A 221 2.39 -5.65 17.81
C PHE A 221 2.49 -6.26 16.42
N ASN A 222 3.56 -5.93 15.70
CA ASN A 222 3.89 -6.51 14.41
C ASN A 222 5.22 -7.26 14.53
N TYR A 223 5.29 -8.41 13.90
CA TYR A 223 6.50 -9.20 13.73
C TYR A 223 6.68 -9.59 12.27
N ASP A 224 7.94 -9.76 11.89
CA ASP A 224 8.34 -10.32 10.63
C ASP A 224 9.57 -11.21 10.86
N ALA A 225 9.61 -12.35 10.19
CA ALA A 225 10.77 -13.23 10.16
C ALA A 225 10.95 -13.74 8.74
N GLY A 226 12.12 -13.50 8.16
CA GLY A 226 12.45 -13.80 6.78
C GLY A 226 13.79 -14.50 6.68
N VAL A 227 13.89 -15.46 5.76
CA VAL A 227 15.15 -16.07 5.35
C VAL A 227 15.36 -15.86 3.87
N ASP A 228 16.54 -15.39 3.50
CA ASP A 228 17.01 -15.27 2.13
C ASP A 228 18.16 -16.25 1.91
N PHE A 229 18.20 -16.88 0.75
CA PHE A 229 19.35 -17.65 0.32
C PHE A 229 19.62 -17.44 -1.16
N TYR A 230 20.87 -17.56 -1.56
CA TYR A 230 21.24 -17.66 -2.96
C TYR A 230 22.47 -18.52 -3.15
N ILE A 231 22.57 -19.10 -4.35
CA ILE A 231 23.75 -19.78 -4.86
C ILE A 231 24.04 -19.16 -6.21
N LEU A 232 25.26 -18.66 -6.36
CA LEU A 232 25.76 -18.06 -7.58
C LEU A 232 27.01 -18.82 -8.03
N GLN A 233 27.12 -19.06 -9.32
CA GLN A 233 28.37 -19.53 -9.91
C GLN A 233 28.56 -18.92 -11.30
N ASP A 234 29.82 -18.77 -11.67
CA ASP A 234 30.22 -18.23 -12.96
C ASP A 234 30.89 -19.26 -13.90
N SER A 235 31.34 -18.78 -15.07
CA SER A 235 32.13 -19.56 -16.03
C SER A 235 33.55 -19.92 -15.54
N TYR A 236 34.13 -19.12 -14.64
CA TYR A 236 35.53 -19.24 -14.18
C TYR A 236 35.66 -19.97 -12.83
N ALA A 237 34.70 -20.85 -12.54
CA ALA A 237 34.64 -21.72 -11.36
C ALA A 237 34.47 -21.01 -10.00
N ALA A 238 34.20 -19.71 -9.97
CA ALA A 238 33.81 -19.01 -8.77
C ALA A 238 32.43 -19.44 -8.30
N LYS A 239 32.29 -19.68 -7.00
CA LYS A 239 31.04 -20.09 -6.36
C LYS A 239 30.78 -19.23 -5.14
N GLU A 240 29.66 -18.54 -5.13
CA GLU A 240 29.17 -17.80 -3.99
C GLU A 240 27.89 -18.42 -3.43
N ARG A 241 27.79 -18.45 -2.10
CA ARG A 241 26.55 -18.77 -1.40
C ARG A 241 26.28 -17.69 -0.39
N GLY A 242 25.04 -17.24 -0.31
CA GLY A 242 24.60 -16.35 0.74
C GLY A 242 23.40 -16.90 1.48
N PHE A 243 23.34 -16.56 2.76
CA PHE A 243 22.21 -16.83 3.63
C PHE A 243 22.01 -15.63 4.54
N ALA A 244 20.80 -15.09 4.57
CA ALA A 244 20.44 -14.01 5.47
C ALA A 244 19.19 -14.37 6.28
N LEU A 245 19.21 -14.01 7.56
CA LEU A 245 18.05 -14.08 8.45
C LEU A 245 17.67 -12.65 8.86
N LYS A 246 16.41 -12.30 8.65
CA LYS A 246 15.84 -10.99 9.01
C LYS A 246 14.73 -11.23 10.01
N LEU A 247 14.86 -10.65 11.20
CA LEU A 247 13.83 -10.66 12.23
C LEU A 247 13.46 -9.22 12.57
N GLY A 248 12.17 -8.90 12.57
CA GLY A 248 11.65 -7.60 12.95
C GLY A 248 10.54 -7.74 13.97
N ALA A 249 10.53 -6.83 14.94
CA ALA A 249 9.44 -6.67 15.89
C ALA A 249 9.17 -5.18 16.06
N THR A 250 7.90 -4.79 16.00
CA THR A 250 7.45 -3.41 16.18
C THR A 250 6.25 -3.39 17.12
N LYS A 251 6.31 -2.57 18.17
CA LYS A 251 5.21 -2.32 19.08
C LYS A 251 4.78 -0.86 18.97
N TRP A 252 3.50 -0.61 18.75
CA TRP A 252 2.96 0.74 18.80
C TRP A 252 2.59 1.11 20.24
N ILE A 253 3.08 2.25 20.69
CA ILE A 253 2.74 2.84 22.00
C ILE A 253 1.69 3.93 21.73
N ASN A 254 0.56 3.85 22.44
CA ASN A 254 -0.58 4.76 22.29
C ASN A 254 -1.08 4.89 20.84
N ASP A 255 -1.06 3.80 20.07
CA ASP A 255 -1.46 3.76 18.65
C ASP A 255 -0.67 4.70 17.71
N ALA A 256 0.38 5.36 18.20
CA ALA A 256 1.04 6.45 17.47
C ALA A 256 2.57 6.36 17.44
N HIS A 257 3.22 5.77 18.45
CA HIS A 257 4.68 5.79 18.55
C HIS A 257 5.26 4.38 18.40
N PRO A 258 5.80 4.00 17.23
CA PRO A 258 6.37 2.68 17.03
C PRO A 258 7.75 2.58 17.70
N LEU A 259 7.91 1.56 18.52
CA LEU A 259 9.19 1.04 18.99
C LEU A 259 9.52 -0.21 18.18
N SER A 260 10.59 -0.16 17.39
CA SER A 260 10.98 -1.24 16.49
C SER A 260 12.38 -1.74 16.83
N VAL A 261 12.57 -3.05 16.71
CA VAL A 261 13.88 -3.70 16.76
C VAL A 261 13.97 -4.62 15.56
N LYS A 262 15.03 -4.46 14.76
CA LYS A 262 15.36 -5.37 13.67
C LYS A 262 16.69 -6.05 13.94
N LEU A 263 16.75 -7.34 13.69
CA LEU A 263 17.96 -8.13 13.68
C LEU A 263 18.17 -8.68 12.27
N VAL A 264 19.31 -8.39 11.68
CA VAL A 264 19.68 -8.90 10.36
C VAL A 264 21.01 -9.62 10.48
N THR A 265 21.06 -10.88 10.08
CA THR A 265 22.32 -11.61 9.89
C THR A 265 22.46 -11.93 8.43
N ASP A 266 23.66 -11.77 7.89
CA ASP A 266 23.94 -11.98 6.47
C ASP A 266 25.32 -12.61 6.33
N PHE A 267 25.34 -13.86 5.88
CA PHE A 267 26.52 -14.68 5.75
C PHE A 267 26.77 -14.97 4.28
N THR A 268 27.96 -14.66 3.81
CA THR A 268 28.41 -15.02 2.46
C THR A 268 29.66 -15.89 2.54
N THR A 269 29.66 -16.97 1.76
CA THR A 269 30.86 -17.76 1.48
C THR A 269 31.15 -17.68 0.00
N TYR A 270 32.36 -17.21 -0.33
CA TYR A 270 32.86 -17.10 -1.68
C TYR A 270 34.05 -18.04 -1.86
N ASN A 271 34.07 -18.80 -2.95
CA ASN A 271 35.18 -19.69 -3.26
C ASN A 271 35.63 -19.43 -4.69
N VAL A 272 36.85 -18.91 -4.82
CA VAL A 272 37.57 -18.76 -6.08
C VAL A 272 39.05 -18.95 -5.76
N GLU A 273 39.63 -20.05 -6.22
CA GLU A 273 40.96 -20.56 -5.80
C GLU A 273 41.06 -20.87 -4.29
N GLU A 274 40.85 -19.86 -3.44
CA GLU A 274 40.72 -19.92 -1.99
C GLU A 274 39.29 -19.57 -1.51
N LYS A 275 38.99 -19.97 -0.28
CA LYS A 275 37.72 -19.68 0.37
C LYS A 275 37.82 -18.36 1.15
N SER A 276 36.90 -17.44 0.87
CA SER A 276 36.67 -16.22 1.64
C SER A 276 35.26 -16.19 2.22
N THR A 277 35.07 -15.54 3.36
CA THR A 277 33.77 -15.40 4.02
C THR A 277 33.55 -13.97 4.45
N LEU A 278 32.30 -13.51 4.37
CA LEU A 278 31.90 -12.18 4.81
C LEU A 278 30.61 -12.31 5.61
N ASN A 279 30.73 -12.16 6.93
CA ASN A 279 29.66 -12.43 7.88
C ASN A 279 29.29 -11.14 8.61
N ASN A 280 28.05 -10.72 8.47
CA ASN A 280 27.54 -9.48 9.04
C ASN A 280 26.40 -9.77 10.00
N PHE A 281 26.38 -9.06 11.12
CA PHE A 281 25.28 -9.07 12.07
C PHE A 281 24.94 -7.64 12.41
N SER A 282 23.67 -7.26 12.28
CA SER A 282 23.17 -5.91 12.49
C SER A 282 21.95 -5.91 13.41
N LEU A 283 22.03 -5.15 14.50
CA LEU A 283 20.94 -4.91 15.43
C LEU A 283 20.52 -3.44 15.33
N ILE A 284 19.26 -3.20 14.96
CA ILE A 284 18.73 -1.88 14.61
C ILE A 284 17.51 -1.56 15.49
N PRO A 285 17.72 -1.13 16.75
CA PRO A 285 16.65 -0.56 17.56
C PRO A 285 16.37 0.88 17.11
N ASN A 286 15.09 1.21 16.97
CA ASN A 286 14.64 2.57 16.73
C ASN A 286 13.29 2.85 17.40
N PHE A 287 13.07 4.10 17.75
CA PHE A 287 11.82 4.61 18.29
C PHE A 287 11.40 5.83 17.50
N THR A 288 10.16 5.85 17.03
CA THR A 288 9.60 7.03 16.36
C THR A 288 8.55 7.68 17.25
N TRP A 289 8.79 8.92 17.61
CA TRP A 289 7.82 9.78 18.27
C TRP A 289 7.06 10.60 17.24
N HIS A 290 5.73 10.61 17.36
CA HIS A 290 4.82 11.34 16.49
C HIS A 290 4.08 12.40 17.30
N GLN A 291 3.99 13.61 16.79
CA GLN A 291 3.22 14.72 17.33
C GLN A 291 2.55 15.43 16.13
N ASP A 292 1.50 16.22 16.35
CA ASP A 292 0.69 16.85 15.29
C ASP A 292 1.50 17.43 14.12
N ARG A 293 2.60 18.13 14.41
CA ARG A 293 3.45 18.80 13.41
C ARG A 293 4.88 18.28 13.34
N PHE A 294 5.24 17.29 14.16
CA PHE A 294 6.61 16.81 14.26
C PHE A 294 6.64 15.28 14.31
N LYS A 295 7.58 14.69 13.57
CA LYS A 295 7.89 13.26 13.66
C LYS A 295 9.39 13.12 13.84
N VAL A 296 9.81 12.47 14.91
CA VAL A 296 11.24 12.26 15.22
C VAL A 296 11.48 10.77 15.40
N LYS A 297 12.34 10.20 14.56
CA LYS A 297 12.87 8.85 14.66
C LYS A 297 14.26 8.91 15.27
N LEU A 298 14.47 8.15 16.33
CA LEU A 298 15.76 7.98 16.98
C LEU A 298 16.11 6.49 16.99
N GLY A 299 17.22 6.14 16.35
CA GLY A 299 17.70 4.78 16.26
C GLY A 299 19.20 4.74 16.05
N VAL A 300 19.73 3.53 16.21
CA VAL A 300 21.13 3.21 15.94
C VAL A 300 21.16 1.87 15.22
N ASN A 301 22.04 1.72 14.23
CA ASN A 301 22.36 0.43 13.64
C ASN A 301 23.73 0.00 14.18
N VAL A 302 23.71 -1.04 15.01
CA VAL A 302 24.93 -1.67 15.55
C VAL A 302 25.25 -2.87 14.67
N SER A 303 26.25 -2.73 13.81
CA SER A 303 26.69 -3.81 12.92
C SER A 303 28.04 -4.35 13.33
N THR A 304 28.26 -5.65 13.19
CA THR A 304 29.56 -6.30 13.39
C THR A 304 29.91 -7.14 12.18
N ASN A 305 31.20 -7.16 11.85
CA ASN A 305 31.80 -8.06 10.88
C ASN A 305 33.11 -8.58 11.46
N ASP A 306 33.22 -9.91 11.63
CA ASP A 306 34.41 -10.60 12.12
C ASP A 306 35.06 -9.88 13.32
N ASP A 307 34.26 -9.67 14.38
CA ASP A 307 34.59 -9.00 15.65
C ASP A 307 34.80 -7.46 15.59
N ASN A 308 34.69 -6.84 14.42
CA ASN A 308 34.77 -5.39 14.28
C ASN A 308 33.38 -4.72 14.36
N PHE A 309 33.11 -4.08 15.50
CA PHE A 309 31.86 -3.36 15.74
C PHE A 309 31.86 -1.97 15.05
N SER A 310 30.75 -1.66 14.42
CA SER A 310 30.46 -0.39 13.76
C SER A 310 29.11 0.13 14.21
N PHE A 311 29.04 1.43 14.47
CA PHE A 311 27.82 2.11 14.89
C PHE A 311 27.43 3.11 13.83
N PHE A 312 26.20 3.02 13.37
CA PHE A 312 25.64 3.91 12.36
C PHE A 312 24.39 4.61 12.92
N PRO A 313 24.15 5.88 12.54
CA PRO A 313 22.91 6.55 12.90
C PRO A 313 21.71 5.86 12.21
N ASP A 314 20.54 5.95 12.83
CA ASP A 314 19.25 5.71 12.18
C ASP A 314 18.25 6.77 12.69
N ILE A 315 18.49 8.02 12.27
CA ILE A 315 17.77 9.20 12.80
C ILE A 315 17.09 9.97 11.67
N GLU A 316 15.86 10.43 11.93
CA GLU A 316 15.08 11.24 10.98
C GLU A 316 14.21 12.23 11.77
N ALA A 317 14.19 13.49 11.39
CA ALA A 317 13.30 14.50 11.94
C ALA A 317 12.49 15.13 10.79
N ASN A 318 11.17 15.15 10.94
CA ASN A 318 10.26 15.83 10.03
C ASN A 318 9.49 16.91 10.78
N ALA A 319 9.30 18.06 10.16
CA ALA A 319 8.49 19.16 10.65
C ALA A 319 7.50 19.61 9.57
N THR A 320 6.20 19.53 9.87
CA THR A 320 5.13 20.03 9.00
C THR A 320 5.04 21.54 9.16
N ILE A 321 5.52 22.27 8.14
CA ILE A 321 5.50 23.74 8.11
C ILE A 321 4.11 24.23 7.73
N ILE A 322 3.51 23.62 6.71
CA ILE A 322 2.15 23.91 6.25
C ILE A 322 1.43 22.59 6.03
N ASP A 323 0.33 22.36 6.74
CA ASP A 323 -0.41 21.09 6.71
C ASP A 323 -0.83 20.72 5.29
N GLY A 324 -0.42 19.53 4.85
CA GLY A 324 -0.74 18.99 3.52
C GLY A 324 0.00 19.65 2.35
N ILE A 325 0.84 20.66 2.59
CA ILE A 325 1.53 21.40 1.53
C ILE A 325 3.04 21.29 1.65
N VAL A 326 3.61 21.49 2.86
CA VAL A 326 5.06 21.60 3.05
C VAL A 326 5.50 20.89 4.34
N THR A 327 6.38 19.90 4.20
CA THR A 327 7.08 19.23 5.30
C THR A 327 8.58 19.29 5.04
N ALA A 328 9.33 19.89 5.96
CA ALA A 328 10.78 19.81 5.97
C ALA A 328 11.23 18.52 6.65
N PHE A 329 12.30 17.91 6.16
CA PHE A 329 12.91 16.73 6.75
C PHE A 329 14.43 16.82 6.74
N ILE A 330 15.05 16.25 7.76
CA ILE A 330 16.49 16.02 7.84
C ILE A 330 16.71 14.63 8.44
N GLY A 331 17.79 13.96 8.07
CA GLY A 331 18.08 12.63 8.56
C GLY A 331 19.53 12.22 8.33
N ALA A 332 19.90 11.18 9.05
CA ALA A 332 21.16 10.49 8.85
C ALA A 332 20.94 9.00 9.09
N ASP A 333 21.38 8.19 8.13
CA ASP A 333 21.39 6.74 8.27
C ASP A 333 22.70 6.14 7.75
N GLY A 334 22.97 4.90 8.12
CA GLY A 334 24.13 4.18 7.62
C GLY A 334 24.08 2.69 7.95
N GLU A 335 24.92 1.93 7.26
CA GLU A 335 25.04 0.49 7.41
C GLU A 335 26.36 -0.03 6.83
N LEU A 336 26.60 -1.32 7.02
CA LEU A 336 27.61 -2.08 6.26
C LEU A 336 27.02 -2.48 4.91
N TYR A 337 27.57 -1.92 3.83
CA TYR A 337 27.30 -2.39 2.49
C TYR A 337 28.25 -3.54 2.13
N LYS A 338 27.68 -4.70 1.83
CA LYS A 338 28.44 -5.92 1.55
C LYS A 338 28.89 -5.94 0.09
N ASN A 339 30.20 -5.81 -0.18
CA ASN A 339 30.75 -5.99 -1.53
C ASN A 339 31.18 -7.45 -1.70
N ASN A 340 30.22 -8.30 -2.01
CA ASN A 340 30.44 -9.69 -2.40
C ASN A 340 30.38 -9.84 -3.92
N PHE A 341 30.71 -11.01 -4.45
CA PHE A 341 30.74 -11.24 -5.89
C PHE A 341 29.35 -11.01 -6.51
N LYS A 342 28.27 -11.46 -5.86
CA LYS A 342 26.91 -11.20 -6.34
C LYS A 342 26.61 -9.72 -6.53
N ASN A 343 26.81 -8.88 -5.51
CA ASN A 343 26.47 -7.46 -5.59
C ASN A 343 27.35 -6.72 -6.59
N LEU A 344 28.62 -7.12 -6.69
CA LEU A 344 29.55 -6.53 -7.64
C LEU A 344 29.24 -6.95 -9.08
N SER A 345 28.84 -8.22 -9.31
CA SER A 345 28.46 -8.70 -10.64
C SER A 345 27.10 -8.20 -11.09
N ASP A 346 26.16 -7.98 -10.17
CA ASP A 346 24.88 -7.32 -10.45
C ASP A 346 25.08 -5.86 -10.91
N TYR A 347 26.10 -5.17 -10.36
CA TYR A 347 26.46 -3.81 -10.77
C TYR A 347 27.29 -3.77 -12.06
N ASN A 348 28.27 -4.66 -12.18
CA ASN A 348 29.14 -4.79 -13.34
C ASN A 348 29.28 -6.27 -13.73
N PRO A 349 28.54 -6.75 -14.76
CA PRO A 349 28.61 -8.15 -15.17
C PRO A 349 29.93 -8.53 -15.86
N TYR A 350 30.79 -7.56 -16.18
CA TYR A 350 32.13 -7.76 -16.74
C TYR A 350 33.22 -7.76 -15.66
N ILE A 351 32.86 -8.03 -14.40
CA ILE A 351 33.85 -8.12 -13.33
C ILE A 351 34.59 -9.46 -13.41
N GLU A 352 35.90 -9.45 -13.18
CA GLU A 352 36.66 -10.68 -13.00
C GLU A 352 36.23 -11.43 -11.74
N SER A 353 36.45 -12.75 -11.75
CA SER A 353 36.04 -13.62 -10.66
C SER A 353 37.01 -13.56 -9.48
N ILE A 354 38.29 -13.28 -9.71
CA ILE A 354 39.27 -13.21 -8.62
C ILE A 354 39.15 -11.84 -7.96
N ILE A 355 38.31 -11.77 -6.91
CA ILE A 355 38.06 -10.55 -6.15
C ILE A 355 38.22 -10.77 -4.65
N ASN A 356 38.57 -9.70 -3.94
CA ASN A 356 38.53 -9.68 -2.49
C ASN A 356 37.17 -9.13 -2.03
N ILE A 357 36.35 -10.00 -1.43
CA ILE A 357 35.07 -9.59 -0.87
C ILE A 357 35.29 -8.82 0.44
N GLN A 358 34.60 -7.69 0.60
CA GLN A 358 34.76 -6.84 1.78
C GLN A 358 33.55 -5.96 2.03
N ASN A 359 33.36 -5.52 3.28
CA ASN A 359 32.33 -4.54 3.60
C ASN A 359 32.82 -3.11 3.39
N SER A 360 31.95 -2.27 2.85
CA SER A 360 32.09 -0.82 2.88
C SER A 360 31.20 -0.25 3.99
N LYS A 361 31.72 0.73 4.72
CA LYS A 361 30.94 1.50 5.68
C LYS A 361 30.43 2.74 4.97
N TYR A 362 29.13 2.99 4.98
CA TYR A 362 28.59 4.25 4.48
C TYR A 362 27.67 4.91 5.50
N ILE A 363 27.72 6.23 5.54
CA ILE A 363 26.82 7.08 6.30
C ILE A 363 26.33 8.14 5.33
N GLN A 364 25.02 8.24 5.19
CA GLN A 364 24.38 9.27 4.39
C GLN A 364 23.70 10.29 5.28
N TYR A 365 23.89 11.57 4.95
CA TYR A 365 23.18 12.69 5.54
C TYR A 365 22.31 13.30 4.46
N TYR A 366 21.05 13.51 4.77
CA TYR A 366 20.09 14.05 3.81
C TYR A 366 19.16 15.05 4.49
N GLY A 367 18.60 15.93 3.69
CA GLY A 367 17.62 16.89 4.13
C GLY A 367 17.00 17.60 2.96
N GLY A 368 15.75 17.99 3.12
CA GLY A 368 14.97 18.58 2.04
C GLY A 368 13.60 19.03 2.51
N VAL A 369 12.78 19.41 1.55
CA VAL A 369 11.40 19.80 1.76
C VAL A 369 10.56 19.01 0.78
N LYS A 370 9.57 18.28 1.29
CA LYS A 370 8.58 17.57 0.48
C LYS A 370 7.24 18.29 0.55
N GLY A 371 6.51 18.28 -0.55
CA GLY A 371 5.25 19.00 -0.61
C GLY A 371 4.42 18.69 -1.84
N ASN A 372 3.16 19.10 -1.77
CA ASN A 372 2.24 19.05 -2.89
C ASN A 372 1.65 20.43 -3.08
N ILE A 373 2.01 21.08 -4.20
CA ILE A 373 1.41 22.35 -4.61
C ILE A 373 0.63 22.07 -5.89
N GLN A 374 -0.70 22.21 -5.82
CA GLN A 374 -1.59 22.12 -6.98
C GLN A 374 -1.41 20.84 -7.83
N GLY A 375 -1.15 19.69 -7.20
CA GLY A 375 -1.04 18.40 -7.89
C GLY A 375 0.34 18.10 -8.48
N ILE A 376 1.34 18.96 -8.25
CA ILE A 376 2.74 18.65 -8.52
C ILE A 376 3.37 18.17 -7.22
N GLU A 377 3.70 16.88 -7.19
CA GLU A 377 4.50 16.28 -6.12
C GLU A 377 5.98 16.59 -6.35
N TYR A 378 6.66 17.09 -5.33
CA TYR A 378 8.12 17.21 -5.32
C TYR A 378 8.69 16.50 -4.10
N HIS A 379 9.80 15.80 -4.32
CA HIS A 379 10.49 14.95 -3.33
C HIS A 379 11.82 15.57 -2.92
#